data_AF-A0A8F5ZEH0-F1
#
_entry.id   AF-A0A8F5ZEH0-F1
#
_cell.length_a   1.000
_cell.length_b   1.000
_cell.length_c   1.000
_cell.angle_alpha   90.00
_cell.angle_beta   90.00
_cell.angle_gamma   90.00
#
_symmetry.space_group_name_H-M   'P 1'
#
loop_
_entity.id
_entity.type
_entity.pdbx_description
1 polymer ?
#
loop_
_entity_poly.entity_id
_entity_poly.type
_entity_poly.pdbx_seq_one_letter_code
_entity_poly.pdbx_strand_id
1 'polypeptide(L)'
;MKQTSPTHSVIIDIEKCISCGICSSVCMFSVIIMDETTRKPVISSNVPPCSQCGHCETFCPEGAIHLNIPDLKPPNLSQNIHPVSTEQIQDLVLHRRSIRKYLQKPVPRDTIEEILDIVRYAPSAMNLQTVRWQVIYETKVIRNIAQEIISWMNLMITEQRLHEFAIGTSFPYITSEWEKGRDLITHGAPHLLLTYSGNDELTATTDAIIATSYLDLIAPVFNLGSCWTGILKRAADWSPDVLALLDLPEGSIPQTALLIGHPAFIQYSIPERKPVKVRWIG
;
A
#
# COMPACT_ATOMS: atom_id res chain seq x y z
N MET A 1 10.04 -37.64 -7.20
CA MET A 1 10.57 -36.89 -8.39
C MET A 1 9.95 -35.50 -8.43
N LYS A 2 10.75 -34.43 -8.55
CA LYS A 2 10.27 -33.04 -8.58
C LYS A 2 10.10 -32.57 -10.02
N GLN A 3 8.95 -31.99 -10.36
CA GLN A 3 8.75 -31.31 -11.65
C GLN A 3 9.06 -29.82 -11.49
N THR A 4 9.85 -29.28 -12.41
CA THR A 4 10.26 -27.86 -12.45
C THR A 4 10.09 -27.34 -13.88
N SER A 5 9.57 -26.14 -14.05
CA SER A 5 9.56 -25.46 -15.35
C SER A 5 10.52 -24.27 -15.32
N PRO A 6 11.41 -24.09 -16.33
CA PRO A 6 12.24 -22.91 -16.42
C PRO A 6 11.44 -21.64 -16.76
N THR A 7 10.22 -21.78 -17.29
CA THR A 7 9.30 -20.66 -17.60
C THR A 7 8.24 -20.42 -16.52
N HIS A 8 8.03 -21.37 -15.60
CA HIS A 8 7.05 -21.24 -14.51
C HIS A 8 7.69 -21.54 -13.15
N SER A 9 7.59 -20.57 -12.25
CA SER A 9 8.15 -20.59 -10.89
C SER A 9 7.40 -21.53 -9.94
N VAL A 10 7.14 -22.78 -10.31
CA VAL A 10 6.41 -23.77 -9.50
C VAL A 10 7.18 -25.09 -9.43
N ILE A 11 7.25 -25.65 -8.22
CA ILE A 11 7.77 -26.99 -7.93
C ILE A 11 6.63 -27.86 -7.41
N ILE A 12 6.52 -29.07 -7.95
CA ILE A 12 5.56 -30.09 -7.48
C ILE A 12 6.32 -31.29 -6.94
N ASP A 13 6.11 -31.60 -5.66
CA ASP A 13 6.56 -32.81 -4.98
C ASP A 13 5.51 -33.92 -5.14
N ILE A 14 5.73 -34.80 -6.12
CA ILE A 14 4.80 -35.88 -6.45
C ILE A 14 4.69 -36.92 -5.33
N GLU A 15 5.70 -37.06 -4.48
CA GLU A 15 5.70 -38.05 -3.39
C GLU A 15 4.79 -37.62 -2.24
N LYS A 16 4.67 -36.31 -1.98
CA LYS A 16 3.69 -35.76 -1.03
C LYS A 16 2.30 -35.59 -1.63
N CYS A 17 2.16 -35.61 -2.95
CA CYS A 17 0.92 -35.27 -3.62
C CYS A 17 -0.13 -36.39 -3.52
N ILE A 18 -1.26 -36.09 -2.87
CA ILE A 18 -2.44 -36.98 -2.76
C ILE A 18 -3.42 -36.88 -3.95
N SER A 19 -3.07 -36.19 -5.04
CA SER A 19 -3.91 -36.09 -6.26
C SER A 19 -5.31 -35.47 -6.06
N CYS A 20 -5.49 -34.58 -5.07
CA CYS A 20 -6.78 -33.96 -4.76
C CYS A 20 -7.28 -32.94 -5.81
N GLY A 21 -6.41 -32.44 -6.69
CA GLY A 21 -6.78 -31.52 -7.78
C GLY A 21 -7.01 -30.06 -7.40
N ILE A 22 -6.97 -29.70 -6.10
CA ILE A 22 -7.20 -28.32 -5.62
C ILE A 22 -6.30 -27.32 -6.34
N CYS A 23 -5.00 -27.63 -6.43
CA CYS A 23 -4.00 -26.77 -7.08
C CYS A 23 -4.33 -26.41 -8.54
N SER A 24 -4.94 -27.32 -9.29
CA SER A 24 -5.39 -27.06 -10.65
C SER A 24 -6.66 -26.22 -10.64
N SER A 25 -7.60 -26.50 -9.74
CA SER A 25 -8.86 -25.75 -9.60
C SER A 25 -8.66 -24.28 -9.20
N VAL A 26 -7.64 -23.98 -8.38
CA VAL A 26 -7.36 -22.60 -7.92
C VAL A 26 -6.40 -21.85 -8.85
N CYS A 27 -5.81 -22.52 -9.85
CA CYS A 27 -4.86 -21.89 -10.75
C CYS A 27 -5.59 -21.11 -11.85
N MET A 28 -5.71 -19.79 -11.66
CA MET A 28 -6.41 -18.89 -12.60
C MET A 28 -5.93 -19.02 -14.06
N PHE A 29 -4.63 -19.24 -14.28
CA PHE A 29 -4.05 -19.35 -15.62
C PHE A 29 -3.88 -20.78 -16.11
N SER A 30 -4.37 -21.79 -15.37
CA SER A 30 -4.20 -23.19 -15.71
C SER A 30 -2.73 -23.60 -15.95
N VAL A 31 -1.79 -22.94 -15.26
CA VAL A 31 -0.37 -23.34 -15.23
C VAL A 31 -0.23 -24.72 -14.61
N ILE A 32 -1.09 -25.07 -13.66
CA ILE A 32 -1.20 -26.42 -13.12
C ILE A 32 -2.49 -27.04 -13.64
N ILE A 33 -2.37 -28.17 -14.34
CA ILE A 33 -3.49 -28.99 -14.80
C ILE A 33 -3.37 -30.40 -14.23
N MET A 34 -4.50 -31.12 -14.18
CA MET A 34 -4.48 -32.54 -13.85
C MET A 34 -4.26 -33.35 -15.12
N ASP A 35 -3.20 -34.15 -15.14
CA ASP A 35 -2.97 -35.11 -16.22
C ASP A 35 -4.04 -36.21 -16.18
N GLU A 36 -4.66 -36.49 -17.33
CA GLU A 36 -5.80 -37.39 -17.42
C GLU A 36 -5.44 -38.84 -17.10
N THR A 37 -4.21 -39.25 -17.44
CA THR A 37 -3.75 -40.64 -17.31
C THR A 37 -3.24 -40.94 -15.91
N THR A 38 -2.32 -40.11 -15.43
CA THR A 38 -1.66 -40.29 -14.13
C THR A 38 -2.48 -39.75 -12.97
N ARG A 39 -3.47 -38.88 -13.26
CA ARG A 39 -4.27 -38.17 -12.24
C ARG A 39 -3.37 -37.37 -11.29
N LYS A 40 -2.20 -36.94 -11.75
CA LYS A 40 -1.25 -36.09 -11.01
C LYS A 40 -1.26 -34.68 -11.58
N PRO A 41 -1.00 -33.66 -10.74
CA PRO A 41 -0.82 -32.31 -11.23
C PRO A 41 0.47 -32.23 -12.05
N VAL A 42 0.40 -31.54 -13.20
CA VAL A 42 1.50 -31.28 -14.11
C VAL A 42 1.52 -29.80 -14.50
N ILE A 43 2.69 -29.30 -14.87
CA ILE A 43 2.86 -27.92 -15.34
C ILE A 43 2.53 -27.84 -16.83
N SER A 44 1.53 -27.05 -17.19
CA SER A 44 1.16 -26.78 -18.59
C SER A 44 2.12 -25.77 -19.23
N SER A 45 2.54 -26.03 -20.47
CA SER A 45 3.43 -25.14 -21.23
C SER A 45 2.70 -24.23 -22.21
N ASN A 46 1.43 -24.48 -22.49
CA ASN A 46 0.65 -23.79 -23.54
C ASN A 46 -0.34 -22.77 -22.94
N VAL A 47 0.11 -22.04 -21.92
CA VAL A 47 -0.71 -21.08 -21.16
C VAL A 47 0.07 -19.79 -20.92
N PRO A 48 -0.60 -18.71 -20.51
CA PRO A 48 0.10 -17.50 -20.06
C PRO A 48 1.09 -17.79 -18.92
N PRO A 49 2.14 -16.96 -18.77
CA PRO A 49 3.09 -17.09 -17.67
C PRO A 49 2.41 -17.10 -16.30
N CYS A 50 3.00 -17.83 -15.35
CA CYS A 50 2.54 -17.86 -13.96
C CYS A 50 2.62 -16.46 -13.33
N SER A 51 1.53 -16.01 -12.70
CA SER A 51 1.51 -14.76 -11.91
C SER A 51 2.18 -14.87 -10.54
N GLN A 52 2.71 -16.05 -10.18
CA GLN A 52 3.40 -16.25 -8.90
C GLN A 52 2.50 -15.95 -7.67
N CYS A 53 1.18 -16.09 -7.82
CA CYS A 53 0.21 -15.67 -6.80
C CYS A 53 0.07 -16.61 -5.58
N GLY A 54 0.76 -17.75 -5.59
CA GLY A 54 0.85 -18.65 -4.43
C GLY A 54 -0.40 -19.47 -4.10
N HIS A 55 -1.52 -19.30 -4.81
CA HIS A 55 -2.77 -20.00 -4.48
C HIS A 55 -2.60 -21.53 -4.44
N CYS A 56 -1.83 -22.09 -5.37
CA CYS A 56 -1.57 -23.52 -5.41
C CYS A 56 -0.73 -24.03 -4.23
N GLU A 57 0.14 -23.20 -3.67
CA GLU A 57 0.93 -23.50 -2.47
C GLU A 57 0.05 -23.35 -1.21
N THR A 58 -0.63 -22.21 -1.07
CA THR A 58 -1.50 -21.90 0.10
C THR A 58 -2.61 -22.93 0.32
N PHE A 59 -3.24 -23.41 -0.75
CA PHE A 59 -4.36 -24.36 -0.66
C PHE A 59 -3.94 -25.83 -0.81
N CYS A 60 -2.63 -26.14 -0.87
CA CYS A 60 -2.18 -27.52 -0.91
C CYS A 60 -2.23 -28.16 0.50
N PRO A 61 -3.08 -29.16 0.76
CA PRO A 61 -3.21 -29.73 2.11
C PRO A 61 -1.95 -30.45 2.59
N GLU A 62 -1.16 -30.98 1.67
CA GLU A 62 0.06 -31.75 1.96
C GLU A 62 1.35 -30.92 1.86
N GLY A 63 1.24 -29.63 1.53
CA GLY A 63 2.42 -28.80 1.22
C GLY A 63 3.29 -29.41 0.12
N ALA A 64 2.66 -29.99 -0.90
CA ALA A 64 3.33 -30.66 -2.01
C ALA A 64 3.69 -29.71 -3.16
N ILE A 65 3.28 -28.44 -3.09
CA ILE A 65 3.48 -27.45 -4.14
C ILE A 65 4.13 -26.22 -3.53
N HIS A 66 5.16 -25.72 -4.20
CA HIS A 66 5.89 -24.53 -3.77
C HIS A 66 6.15 -23.60 -4.93
N LEU A 67 6.12 -22.30 -4.67
CA LEU A 67 6.66 -21.33 -5.60
C LEU A 67 8.20 -21.36 -5.54
N ASN A 68 8.82 -21.39 -6.71
CA ASN A 68 10.27 -21.33 -6.85
C ASN A 68 10.69 -19.90 -7.22
N ILE A 69 10.68 -19.01 -6.23
CA ILE A 69 11.07 -17.62 -6.40
C ILE A 69 12.31 -17.36 -5.55
N PRO A 70 13.48 -17.07 -6.17
CA PRO A 70 14.68 -16.73 -5.44
C PRO A 70 14.45 -15.55 -4.48
N ASP A 71 15.11 -15.58 -3.34
CA ASP A 71 15.19 -14.49 -2.35
C ASP A 71 13.87 -14.08 -1.64
N LEU A 72 12.73 -14.65 -2.03
CA LEU A 72 11.49 -14.50 -1.27
C LEU A 72 11.45 -15.47 -0.08
N LYS A 73 11.38 -14.91 1.11
CA LYS A 73 11.06 -15.65 2.34
C LYS A 73 9.65 -15.29 2.78
N PRO A 74 8.77 -16.28 3.04
CA PRO A 74 7.51 -16.00 3.70
C PRO A 74 7.81 -15.37 5.08
N PRO A 75 6.97 -14.45 5.57
CA PRO A 75 7.12 -13.85 6.88
C PRO A 75 7.12 -14.97 7.91
N ASN A 76 7.87 -14.75 8.98
CA ASN A 76 7.92 -15.68 10.10
C ASN A 76 6.64 -15.53 10.93
N LEU A 77 5.50 -15.84 10.32
CA LEU A 77 4.21 -15.84 10.98
C LEU A 77 4.15 -17.08 11.87
N SER A 78 3.78 -16.89 13.14
CA SER A 78 3.44 -18.01 14.00
C SER A 78 2.39 -18.87 13.29
N GLN A 79 2.58 -20.20 13.28
CA GLN A 79 1.57 -21.13 12.75
C GLN A 79 0.20 -21.01 13.45
N ASN A 80 0.16 -20.29 14.59
CA ASN A 80 -1.05 -19.88 15.27
C ASN A 80 -1.67 -18.66 14.57
N ILE A 81 -2.61 -18.90 13.66
CA ILE A 81 -3.48 -17.85 13.14
C ILE A 81 -4.39 -17.39 14.28
N HIS A 82 -4.26 -16.13 14.68
CA HIS A 82 -5.18 -15.54 15.66
C HIS A 82 -6.48 -15.16 14.96
N PRO A 83 -7.64 -15.65 15.41
CA PRO A 83 -8.92 -15.26 14.83
C PRO A 83 -9.14 -13.76 15.08
N VAL A 84 -9.49 -13.03 14.02
CA VAL A 84 -9.88 -11.63 14.14
C VAL A 84 -11.40 -11.57 14.30
N SER A 85 -11.87 -10.95 15.38
CA SER A 85 -13.31 -10.79 15.64
C SER A 85 -13.89 -9.62 14.83
N THR A 86 -15.21 -9.64 14.66
CA THR A 86 -15.94 -8.53 14.03
C THR A 86 -15.69 -7.21 14.75
N GLU A 87 -15.68 -7.24 16.08
CA GLU A 87 -15.48 -6.08 16.95
C GLU A 87 -14.08 -5.49 16.75
N GLN A 88 -13.05 -6.34 16.65
CA GLN A 88 -11.67 -5.88 16.41
C GLN A 88 -11.53 -5.13 15.07
N ILE A 89 -12.11 -5.66 13.99
CA ILE A 89 -12.10 -4.95 12.69
C ILE A 89 -12.96 -3.70 12.73
N GLN A 90 -14.14 -3.76 13.36
CA GLN A 90 -15.00 -2.59 13.53
C GLN A 90 -14.28 -1.47 14.27
N ASP A 91 -13.56 -1.78 15.35
CA ASP A 91 -12.82 -0.79 16.11
C ASP A 91 -11.73 -0.14 15.25
N LEU A 92 -10.94 -0.91 14.50
CA LEU A 92 -9.93 -0.36 13.60
C LEU A 92 -10.56 0.55 12.53
N VAL A 93 -11.62 0.10 11.86
CA VAL A 93 -12.23 0.83 10.74
C VAL A 93 -12.98 2.07 11.20
N LEU A 94 -13.76 1.98 12.29
CA LEU A 94 -14.60 3.07 12.78
C LEU A 94 -13.79 4.13 13.53
N HIS A 95 -12.74 3.74 14.26
CA HIS A 95 -11.90 4.70 14.98
C HIS A 95 -10.81 5.32 14.12
N ARG A 96 -10.49 4.79 12.93
CA ARG A 96 -9.48 5.38 12.05
C ARG A 96 -9.83 6.83 11.67
N ARG A 97 -8.96 7.76 12.04
CA ARG A 97 -9.08 9.20 11.79
C ARG A 97 -7.79 9.78 11.23
N SER A 98 -7.93 10.85 10.45
CA SER A 98 -6.78 11.63 9.98
C SER A 98 -6.19 12.41 11.15
N ILE A 99 -5.01 12.02 11.59
CA ILE A 99 -4.29 12.66 12.68
C ILE A 99 -3.53 13.88 12.14
N ARG A 100 -3.84 15.05 12.70
CA ARG A 100 -3.29 16.34 12.25
C ARG A 100 -2.63 17.12 13.39
N LYS A 101 -2.17 16.39 14.40
CA LYS A 101 -1.33 16.90 15.48
C LYS A 101 -0.51 15.75 16.03
N TYR A 102 0.80 15.88 15.95
CA TYR A 102 1.75 14.84 16.32
C TYR A 102 2.63 15.29 17.48
N LEU A 103 3.02 14.32 18.32
CA LEU A 103 4.13 14.53 19.24
C LEU A 103 5.43 14.66 18.44
N GLN A 104 6.36 15.48 18.92
CA GLN A 104 7.71 15.60 18.36
C GLN A 104 8.62 14.46 18.84
N LYS A 105 8.10 13.24 18.75
CA LYS A 105 8.77 11.99 19.10
C LYS A 105 8.89 11.18 17.80
N PRO A 106 10.11 10.84 17.33
CA PRO A 106 10.27 10.03 16.15
C PRO A 106 9.74 8.61 16.40
N VAL A 107 9.20 8.00 15.34
CA VAL A 107 8.84 6.59 15.32
C VAL A 107 10.11 5.78 15.07
N PRO A 108 10.39 4.72 15.85
CA PRO A 108 11.54 3.86 15.60
C PRO A 108 11.52 3.30 14.17
N ARG A 109 12.69 3.24 13.54
CA ARG A 109 12.83 2.74 12.16
C ARG A 109 12.31 1.31 12.03
N ASP A 110 12.70 0.42 12.94
CA ASP A 110 12.28 -0.98 12.96
C ASP A 110 10.75 -1.12 13.00
N THR A 111 10.04 -0.21 13.69
CA THR A 111 8.57 -0.18 13.70
C THR A 111 7.99 0.17 12.33
N ILE A 112 8.59 1.12 11.60
CA ILE A 112 8.16 1.44 10.23
C ILE A 112 8.45 0.25 9.30
N GLU A 113 9.60 -0.39 9.43
CA GLU A 113 9.98 -1.56 8.65
C GLU A 113 9.04 -2.75 8.91
N GLU A 114 8.67 -3.01 10.17
CA GLU A 114 7.68 -4.02 10.54
C GLU A 114 6.31 -3.74 9.92
N ILE A 115 5.83 -2.49 10.00
CA ILE A 115 4.58 -2.09 9.35
C ILE A 115 4.63 -2.34 7.84
N LEU A 116 5.74 -1.98 7.19
CA LEU A 116 5.91 -2.17 5.74
C LEU A 116 6.00 -3.66 5.36
N ASP A 117 6.61 -4.51 6.19
CA ASP A 117 6.63 -5.97 5.96
C ASP A 117 5.24 -6.60 6.08
N ILE A 118 4.35 -6.04 6.91
CA ILE A 118 2.94 -6.46 6.95
C ILE A 118 2.20 -5.90 5.72
N VAL A 119 2.36 -4.61 5.41
CA VAL A 119 1.62 -3.91 4.36
C VAL A 119 1.94 -4.44 2.95
N ARG A 120 3.12 -5.02 2.72
CA ARG A 120 3.45 -5.64 1.41
C ARG A 120 2.56 -6.82 1.03
N TYR A 121 1.75 -7.34 1.96
CA TYR A 121 0.70 -8.33 1.71
C TYR A 121 -0.62 -7.73 1.22
N ALA A 122 -0.70 -6.41 1.06
CA ALA A 122 -1.84 -5.77 0.41
C ALA A 122 -2.06 -6.37 -1.00
N PRO A 123 -3.31 -6.61 -1.40
CA PRO A 123 -3.59 -7.20 -2.70
C PRO A 123 -3.15 -6.27 -3.84
N SER A 124 -2.62 -6.87 -4.90
CA SER A 124 -2.26 -6.18 -6.15
C SER A 124 -2.80 -6.94 -7.35
N ALA A 125 -3.11 -6.21 -8.41
CA ALA A 125 -3.58 -6.82 -9.65
C ALA A 125 -2.56 -7.83 -10.20
N MET A 126 -3.02 -9.04 -10.51
CA MET A 126 -2.20 -10.13 -11.06
C MET A 126 -0.94 -10.45 -10.24
N ASN A 127 -0.91 -10.08 -8.94
CA ASN A 127 0.28 -10.20 -8.10
C ASN A 127 1.50 -9.43 -8.63
N LEU A 128 1.28 -8.34 -9.38
CA LEU A 128 2.36 -7.52 -9.94
C LEU A 128 3.16 -6.77 -8.87
N GLN A 129 2.58 -6.53 -7.68
CA GLN A 129 3.26 -5.90 -6.54
C GLN A 129 4.01 -4.62 -6.92
N THR A 130 3.37 -3.75 -7.69
CA THR A 130 3.96 -2.53 -8.28
C THR A 130 4.34 -1.45 -7.25
N VAL A 131 3.90 -1.61 -6.00
CA VAL A 131 4.07 -0.61 -4.93
C VAL A 131 5.49 -0.61 -4.41
N ARG A 132 6.16 0.54 -4.50
CA ARG A 132 7.44 0.81 -3.84
C ARG A 132 7.25 1.94 -2.83
N TRP A 133 8.00 1.88 -1.73
CA TRP A 133 7.91 2.85 -0.64
C TRP A 133 9.17 3.69 -0.54
N GLN A 134 8.99 5.00 -0.42
CA GLN A 134 10.01 5.96 0.00
C GLN A 134 9.63 6.49 1.38
N VAL A 135 10.49 6.27 2.37
CA VAL A 135 10.31 6.80 3.73
C VAL A 135 11.14 8.07 3.86
N ILE A 136 10.47 9.21 4.03
CA ILE A 136 11.10 10.47 4.37
C ILE A 136 11.13 10.56 5.90
N TYR A 137 12.26 10.16 6.47
CA TYR A 137 12.40 9.96 7.91
C TYR A 137 12.71 11.26 8.67
N GLU A 138 13.33 12.25 8.02
CA GLU A 138 13.72 13.49 8.68
C GLU A 138 12.64 14.57 8.61
N THR A 139 12.23 15.08 9.77
CA THR A 139 11.23 16.16 9.88
C THR A 139 11.64 17.43 9.13
N LYS A 140 12.95 17.72 9.03
CA LYS A 140 13.45 18.86 8.26
C LYS A 140 13.14 18.72 6.77
N VAL A 141 13.32 17.53 6.20
CA VAL A 141 13.01 17.26 4.79
C VAL A 141 11.52 17.40 4.53
N ILE A 142 10.68 16.88 5.44
CA ILE A 142 9.21 17.03 5.37
C ILE A 142 8.79 18.51 5.39
N ARG A 143 9.44 19.33 6.23
CA ARG A 143 9.18 20.76 6.29
C ARG A 143 9.60 21.49 5.02
N ASN A 144 10.71 21.11 4.39
CA ASN A 144 11.13 21.67 3.10
C ASN A 144 10.12 21.34 2.00
N ILE A 145 9.62 20.10 1.97
CA ILE A 145 8.54 19.70 1.04
C ILE A 145 7.28 20.55 1.28
N ALA A 146 6.89 20.76 2.54
CA ALA A 146 5.75 21.61 2.87
C ALA A 146 5.95 23.05 2.36
N GLN A 147 7.15 23.60 2.55
CA GLN A 147 7.49 24.94 2.08
C GLN A 147 7.34 25.06 0.56
N GLU A 148 7.82 24.08 -0.22
CA GLU A 148 7.67 24.16 -1.68
C GLU A 148 6.24 23.92 -2.17
N ILE A 149 5.44 23.15 -1.43
CA ILE A 149 4.00 23.10 -1.68
C ILE A 149 3.37 24.49 -1.48
N ILE A 150 3.80 25.25 -0.46
CA ILE A 150 3.33 26.62 -0.22
C ILE A 150 3.80 27.56 -1.36
N SER A 151 5.05 27.44 -1.82
CA SER A 151 5.55 28.18 -2.99
C SER A 151 4.67 27.93 -4.23
N TRP A 152 4.38 26.66 -4.51
CA TRP A 152 3.49 26.27 -5.61
C TRP A 152 2.07 26.81 -5.45
N MET A 153 1.49 26.75 -4.24
CA MET A 153 0.17 27.34 -3.98
C MET A 153 0.14 28.85 -4.26
N ASN A 154 1.16 29.59 -3.83
CA ASN A 154 1.29 31.02 -4.10
C ASN A 154 1.39 31.33 -5.60
N LEU A 155 2.10 30.50 -6.36
CA LEU A 155 2.14 30.60 -7.81
C LEU A 155 0.74 30.40 -8.42
N MET A 156 0.01 29.35 -8.01
CA MET A 156 -1.35 29.09 -8.50
C MET A 156 -2.35 30.20 -8.15
N ILE A 157 -2.18 30.86 -7.00
CA ILE A 157 -2.97 32.05 -6.62
C ILE A 157 -2.64 33.21 -7.57
N THR A 158 -1.36 33.51 -7.77
CA THR A 158 -0.89 34.63 -8.60
C THR A 158 -1.32 34.46 -10.06
N GLU A 159 -1.25 33.24 -10.58
CA GLU A 159 -1.68 32.89 -11.94
C GLU A 159 -3.20 32.75 -12.09
N GLN A 160 -3.98 32.86 -11.00
CA GLN A 160 -5.44 32.71 -10.98
C GLN A 160 -5.93 31.31 -11.41
N ARG A 161 -5.13 30.28 -11.13
CA ARG A 161 -5.35 28.88 -11.56
C ARG A 161 -6.02 28.00 -10.51
N LEU A 162 -6.58 28.62 -9.47
CA LEU A 162 -7.24 27.91 -8.37
C LEU A 162 -8.40 27.01 -8.83
N HIS A 163 -9.06 27.37 -9.92
CA HIS A 163 -10.18 26.62 -10.50
C HIS A 163 -9.77 25.22 -11.02
N GLU A 164 -8.48 24.98 -11.23
CA GLU A 164 -7.93 23.68 -11.66
C GLU A 164 -7.88 22.66 -10.50
N PHE A 165 -8.14 23.11 -9.26
CA PHE A 165 -8.01 22.31 -8.05
C PHE A 165 -9.30 22.31 -7.25
N ALA A 166 -9.80 21.13 -6.86
CA ALA A 166 -11.01 20.99 -6.06
C ALA A 166 -10.95 21.74 -4.71
N ILE A 167 -9.75 21.95 -4.18
CA ILE A 167 -9.50 22.69 -2.94
C ILE A 167 -8.82 24.05 -3.18
N GLY A 168 -8.74 24.52 -4.44
CA GLY A 168 -7.98 25.72 -4.79
C GLY A 168 -8.45 26.98 -4.06
N THR A 169 -9.76 27.09 -3.77
CA THR A 169 -10.32 28.18 -2.98
C THR A 169 -9.77 28.24 -1.54
N SER A 170 -9.19 27.15 -1.04
CA SER A 170 -8.55 27.10 0.28
C SER A 170 -7.08 27.52 0.27
N PHE A 171 -6.44 27.67 -0.90
CA PHE A 171 -5.01 28.00 -0.99
C PHE A 171 -4.66 29.34 -0.34
N PRO A 172 -5.42 30.45 -0.51
CA PRO A 172 -5.13 31.71 0.18
C PRO A 172 -5.15 31.58 1.70
N TYR A 173 -6.05 30.76 2.24
CA TYR A 173 -6.09 30.47 3.68
C TYR A 173 -4.85 29.68 4.09
N ILE A 174 -4.52 28.58 3.40
CA ILE A 174 -3.39 27.71 3.75
C ILE A 174 -2.05 28.48 3.73
N THR A 175 -1.83 29.31 2.71
CA THR A 175 -0.62 30.12 2.55
C THR A 175 -0.51 31.20 3.64
N SER A 176 -1.61 31.92 3.94
CA SER A 176 -1.64 32.89 5.06
C SER A 176 -1.36 32.23 6.42
N GLU A 177 -1.80 31.00 6.61
CA GLU A 177 -1.59 30.24 7.84
C GLU A 177 -0.14 29.80 8.01
N TRP A 178 0.51 29.43 6.91
CA TRP A 178 1.94 29.14 6.88
C TRP A 178 2.78 30.35 7.30
N GLU A 179 2.47 31.55 6.81
CA GLU A 179 3.15 32.80 7.21
C GLU A 179 3.05 33.08 8.71
N LYS A 180 1.95 32.66 9.34
CA LYS A 180 1.72 32.74 10.79
C LYS A 180 2.41 31.60 11.57
N GLY A 181 3.18 30.76 10.90
CA GLY A 181 3.87 29.61 11.48
C GLY A 181 2.98 28.38 11.72
N ARG A 182 1.76 28.35 11.15
CA ARG A 182 0.86 27.19 11.26
C ARG A 182 0.94 26.33 10.01
N ASP A 183 1.61 25.18 10.14
CA ASP A 183 1.73 24.18 9.09
C ASP A 183 0.43 23.36 8.94
N LEU A 184 -0.32 23.64 7.86
CA LEU A 184 -1.52 22.91 7.48
C LEU A 184 -1.28 21.84 6.41
N ILE A 185 -0.03 21.67 5.96
CA ILE A 185 0.36 20.67 4.95
C ILE A 185 0.78 19.37 5.62
N THR A 186 1.70 19.45 6.59
CA THR A 186 2.28 18.27 7.25
C THR A 186 1.85 18.12 8.70
N HIS A 187 1.24 19.16 9.27
CA HIS A 187 0.74 19.17 10.64
C HIS A 187 1.79 18.84 11.72
N GLY A 188 3.08 19.03 11.39
CA GLY A 188 4.20 18.70 12.26
C GLY A 188 4.46 17.21 12.42
N ALA A 189 4.05 16.38 11.45
CA ALA A 189 4.35 14.95 11.46
C ALA A 189 5.88 14.70 11.44
N PRO A 190 6.38 13.73 12.21
CA PRO A 190 7.80 13.42 12.23
C PRO A 190 8.28 12.70 10.97
N HIS A 191 7.40 11.93 10.31
CA HIS A 191 7.71 11.09 9.15
C HIS A 191 6.65 11.17 8.05
N LEU A 192 7.07 10.94 6.81
CA LEU A 192 6.21 10.87 5.64
C LEU A 192 6.56 9.61 4.85
N LEU A 193 5.55 8.81 4.52
CA LEU A 193 5.68 7.65 3.67
C LEU A 193 5.02 7.96 2.33
N LEU A 194 5.78 7.80 1.26
CA LEU A 194 5.37 8.04 -0.11
C LEU A 194 5.43 6.71 -0.86
N THR A 195 4.35 6.33 -1.54
CA THR A 195 4.42 5.26 -2.53
C THR A 195 4.79 5.82 -3.89
N TYR A 196 5.57 5.07 -4.65
CA TYR A 196 5.93 5.39 -6.03
C TYR A 196 5.93 4.12 -6.89
N SER A 197 5.85 4.32 -8.20
CA SER A 197 5.86 3.25 -9.20
C SER A 197 6.47 3.74 -10.51
N GLY A 198 6.69 2.85 -11.46
CA GLY A 198 7.00 3.21 -12.85
C GLY A 198 5.82 3.92 -13.51
N ASN A 199 6.11 4.72 -14.54
CA ASN A 199 5.11 5.51 -15.26
C ASN A 199 4.21 4.68 -16.20
N ASP A 200 4.61 3.45 -16.53
CA ASP A 200 3.95 2.52 -17.45
C ASP A 200 3.18 1.40 -16.72
N GLU A 201 3.23 1.36 -15.39
CA GLU A 201 2.57 0.36 -14.56
C GLU A 201 1.07 0.69 -14.36
N LEU A 202 0.24 0.15 -15.25
CA LEU A 202 -1.20 0.47 -15.37
C LEU A 202 -2.02 0.34 -14.08
N THR A 203 -1.66 -0.57 -13.17
CA THR A 203 -2.42 -0.85 -11.94
C THR A 203 -1.87 -0.12 -10.72
N ALA A 204 -0.72 0.54 -10.86
CA ALA A 204 0.08 0.99 -9.73
C ALA A 204 -0.61 2.03 -8.85
N THR A 205 -1.42 2.92 -9.43
CA THR A 205 -2.19 3.88 -8.63
C THR A 205 -3.18 3.18 -7.70
N THR A 206 -3.91 2.17 -8.21
CA THR A 206 -4.87 1.41 -7.40
C THR A 206 -4.16 0.58 -6.35
N ASP A 207 -3.10 -0.14 -6.74
CA ASP A 207 -2.30 -0.96 -5.82
C ASP A 207 -1.72 -0.10 -4.69
N ALA A 208 -1.21 1.10 -5.01
CA ALA A 208 -0.70 2.06 -4.04
C ALA A 208 -1.77 2.59 -3.09
N ILE A 209 -2.98 2.91 -3.59
CA ILE A 209 -4.10 3.33 -2.72
C ILE A 209 -4.49 2.22 -1.75
N ILE A 210 -4.53 0.96 -2.21
CA ILE A 210 -4.83 -0.19 -1.36
C ILE A 210 -3.74 -0.34 -0.28
N ALA A 211 -2.47 -0.39 -0.67
CA ALA A 211 -1.36 -0.55 0.25
C ALA A 211 -1.30 0.57 1.30
N THR A 212 -1.49 1.83 0.90
CA THR A 212 -1.51 2.97 1.83
C THR A 212 -2.75 2.96 2.74
N SER A 213 -3.88 2.42 2.27
CA SER A 213 -5.06 2.20 3.12
C SER A 213 -4.82 1.11 4.18
N TYR A 214 -4.10 0.05 3.83
CA TYR A 214 -3.67 -0.97 4.80
C TYR A 214 -2.76 -0.36 5.86
N LEU A 215 -1.81 0.48 5.44
CA LEU A 215 -0.93 1.20 6.38
C LEU A 215 -1.71 2.11 7.33
N ASP A 216 -2.64 2.91 6.80
CA ASP A 216 -3.50 3.80 7.59
C ASP A 216 -4.35 3.02 8.62
N LEU A 217 -4.84 1.83 8.27
CA LEU A 217 -5.59 0.95 9.18
C LEU A 217 -4.72 0.25 10.22
N ILE A 218 -3.47 -0.07 9.89
CA ILE A 218 -2.52 -0.75 10.79
C ILE A 218 -1.87 0.22 11.78
N ALA A 219 -1.66 1.48 11.41
CA ALA A 219 -0.96 2.45 12.25
C ALA A 219 -1.47 2.50 13.72
N PRO A 220 -2.79 2.47 14.01
CA PRO A 220 -3.28 2.43 15.38
C PRO A 220 -2.84 1.21 16.20
N VAL A 221 -2.61 0.05 15.58
CA VAL A 221 -2.09 -1.16 16.25
C VAL A 221 -0.71 -0.90 16.86
N PHE A 222 0.06 -0.02 16.22
CA PHE A 222 1.39 0.42 16.67
C PHE A 222 1.34 1.69 17.53
N ASN A 223 0.16 2.11 18.00
CA ASN A 223 -0.06 3.39 18.70
C ASN A 223 0.39 4.61 17.87
N LEU A 224 0.25 4.51 16.54
CA LEU A 224 0.56 5.57 15.60
C LEU A 224 -0.73 6.15 15.01
N GLY A 225 -0.63 7.41 14.61
CA GLY A 225 -1.61 8.12 13.83
C GLY A 225 -1.11 8.33 12.42
N SER A 226 -2.03 8.44 11.48
CA SER A 226 -1.70 8.76 10.09
C SER A 226 -2.62 9.83 9.51
N CYS A 227 -2.14 10.52 8.47
CA CYS A 227 -2.99 11.40 7.67
C CYS A 227 -2.52 11.43 6.22
N TRP A 228 -3.45 11.17 5.31
CA TRP A 228 -3.20 11.28 3.88
C TRP A 228 -2.85 12.71 3.50
N THR A 229 -1.81 12.86 2.68
CA THR A 229 -1.32 14.14 2.18
C THR A 229 -1.44 14.17 0.67
N GLY A 230 -2.68 14.03 0.18
CA GLY A 230 -2.97 14.05 -1.26
C GLY A 230 -2.53 15.34 -1.96
N ILE A 231 -2.40 16.44 -1.21
CA ILE A 231 -1.89 17.70 -1.75
C ILE A 231 -0.43 17.62 -2.19
N LEU A 232 0.40 16.77 -1.57
CA LEU A 232 1.78 16.57 -2.01
C LEU A 232 1.81 15.95 -3.40
N LYS A 233 1.08 14.84 -3.62
CA LYS A 233 0.99 14.21 -4.93
C LYS A 233 0.45 15.18 -5.98
N ARG A 234 -0.57 15.96 -5.63
CA ARG A 234 -1.10 17.00 -6.52
C ARG A 234 -0.04 18.06 -6.85
N ALA A 235 0.70 18.56 -5.87
CA ALA A 235 1.74 19.55 -6.13
C ALA A 235 2.87 18.97 -6.99
N ALA A 236 3.29 17.72 -6.75
CA ALA A 236 4.32 17.05 -7.54
C ALA A 236 3.90 16.81 -9.01
N ASP A 237 2.62 16.60 -9.29
CA ASP A 237 2.12 16.49 -10.68
C ASP A 237 2.26 17.79 -11.48
N TRP A 238 2.31 18.94 -10.80
CA TRP A 238 2.27 20.27 -11.44
C TRP A 238 3.57 21.06 -11.30
N SER A 239 4.32 20.84 -10.23
CA SER A 239 5.53 21.56 -9.89
C SER A 239 6.74 20.63 -10.04
N PRO A 240 7.58 20.84 -11.06
CA PRO A 240 8.86 20.12 -11.19
C PRO A 240 9.75 20.27 -9.96
N ASP A 241 9.69 21.42 -9.27
CA ASP A 241 10.48 21.68 -8.07
C ASP A 241 10.02 20.79 -6.90
N VAL A 242 8.70 20.63 -6.72
CA VAL A 242 8.15 19.72 -5.71
C VAL A 242 8.48 18.27 -6.05
N LEU A 243 8.38 17.88 -7.33
CA LEU A 243 8.74 16.52 -7.77
C LEU A 243 10.23 16.23 -7.55
N ALA A 244 11.11 17.17 -7.89
CA ALA A 244 12.55 17.03 -7.72
C ALA A 244 12.95 16.84 -6.25
N LEU A 245 12.26 17.51 -5.32
CA LEU A 245 12.50 17.32 -3.88
C LEU A 245 12.17 15.92 -3.35
N LEU A 246 11.37 15.14 -4.08
CA LEU A 246 11.04 13.77 -3.68
C LEU A 246 12.18 12.78 -3.96
N ASP A 247 13.16 13.18 -4.78
CA ASP A 247 14.36 12.39 -5.12
C ASP A 247 14.02 10.94 -5.52
N LEU A 248 12.99 10.79 -6.36
CA LEU A 248 12.53 9.48 -6.80
C LEU A 248 13.48 8.88 -7.85
N PRO A 249 13.63 7.54 -7.90
CA PRO A 249 14.39 6.89 -8.95
C PRO A 249 13.91 7.29 -10.35
N GLU A 250 14.84 7.34 -11.30
CA GLU A 250 14.53 7.70 -12.70
C GLU A 250 13.38 6.84 -13.26
N GLY A 251 12.47 7.50 -14.00
CA GLY A 251 11.28 6.85 -14.57
C GLY A 251 10.15 6.56 -13.56
N SER A 252 10.35 6.87 -12.28
CA SER A 252 9.32 6.69 -11.26
C SER A 252 8.44 7.92 -11.07
N ILE A 253 7.19 7.70 -10.66
CA ILE A 253 6.22 8.74 -10.32
C ILE A 253 5.61 8.50 -8.92
N PRO A 254 5.32 9.57 -8.16
CA PRO A 254 4.66 9.45 -6.87
C PRO A 254 3.19 9.04 -7.04
N GLN A 255 2.74 8.09 -6.21
CA GLN A 255 1.37 7.57 -6.25
C GLN A 255 0.52 8.09 -5.09
N THR A 256 0.95 7.85 -3.84
CA THR A 256 0.24 8.31 -2.64
C THR A 256 1.20 8.77 -1.56
N ALA A 257 0.74 9.61 -0.64
CA ALA A 257 1.54 10.14 0.45
C ALA A 257 0.75 10.08 1.77
N LEU A 258 1.42 9.63 2.84
CA LEU A 258 0.83 9.42 4.15
C LEU A 258 1.80 9.93 5.23
N LEU A 259 1.36 10.91 6.01
CA LEU A 259 2.08 11.35 7.22
C LEU A 259 1.87 10.30 8.31
N ILE A 260 2.91 10.04 9.11
CA ILE A 260 2.81 9.12 10.24
C ILE A 260 3.58 9.65 11.46
N GLY A 261 3.06 9.36 12.64
CA GLY A 261 3.71 9.68 13.91
C GLY A 261 2.83 9.38 15.12
N HIS A 262 3.33 9.68 16.31
CA HIS A 262 2.54 9.53 17.53
C HIS A 262 1.46 10.63 17.62
N PRO A 263 0.16 10.29 17.75
CA PRO A 263 -0.88 11.28 17.97
C PRO A 263 -0.63 12.10 19.23
N ALA A 264 -0.85 13.41 19.17
CA ALA A 264 -0.75 14.26 20.36
C ALA A 264 -1.94 14.12 21.32
N PHE A 265 -3.05 13.55 20.85
CA PHE A 265 -4.30 13.43 21.60
C PHE A 265 -4.90 12.04 21.40
N ILE A 266 -5.64 11.60 22.42
CA ILE A 266 -6.43 10.36 22.35
C ILE A 266 -7.83 10.65 21.77
N GLN A 267 -8.40 9.65 21.12
CA GLN A 267 -9.75 9.71 20.55
C GLN A 267 -10.76 9.17 21.55
N TYR A 268 -11.85 9.92 21.78
CA TYR A 268 -12.90 9.56 22.74
C TYR A 268 -14.21 9.14 22.10
N SER A 269 -14.39 9.38 20.79
CA SER A 269 -15.64 9.11 20.10
C SER A 269 -15.44 8.86 18.61
N ILE A 270 -16.45 8.26 17.98
CA ILE A 270 -16.55 8.05 16.54
C ILE A 270 -17.45 9.16 15.96
N PRO A 271 -17.02 9.87 14.90
CA PRO A 271 -17.86 10.89 14.27
C PRO A 271 -18.99 10.26 13.44
N GLU A 272 -20.07 11.00 13.25
CA GLU A 272 -21.14 10.60 12.34
C GLU A 272 -20.65 10.51 10.89
N ARG A 273 -21.21 9.56 10.13
CA ARG A 273 -21.02 9.41 8.69
C ARG A 273 -22.39 9.38 8.00
N LYS A 274 -22.44 9.87 6.76
CA LYS A 274 -23.65 9.75 5.93
C LYS A 274 -24.02 8.27 5.80
N PRO A 275 -25.33 7.93 5.78
CA PRO A 275 -25.76 6.55 5.57
C PRO A 275 -25.27 6.03 4.20
N VAL A 276 -25.01 4.71 4.15
CA VAL A 276 -24.60 4.05 2.91
C VAL A 276 -25.71 4.16 1.85
N LYS A 277 -25.33 4.51 0.62
CA LYS A 277 -26.24 4.51 -0.53
C LYS A 277 -26.02 3.23 -1.32
N VAL A 278 -26.99 2.32 -1.30
CA VAL A 278 -26.90 1.02 -1.97
C VAL A 278 -28.00 0.90 -3.01
N ARG A 279 -27.65 0.46 -4.21
CA ARG A 279 -28.59 0.06 -5.27
C ARG A 279 -28.46 -1.44 -5.48
N TRP A 280 -29.55 -2.17 -5.23
CA TRP A 280 -29.63 -3.60 -5.50
C TRP A 280 -30.22 -3.82 -6.89
N ILE A 281 -29.58 -4.67 -7.68
CA ILE A 281 -30.10 -5.20 -8.95
C ILE A 281 -30.14 -6.72 -8.83
N GLY A 282 -31.20 -7.34 -9.33
CA GLY A 282 -31.43 -8.78 -9.30
C GLY A 282 -32.09 -9.23 -10.60
#